data_AF-A0A3M1JRC8-F1
#
_entry.id   AF-A0A3M1JRC8-F1
#
_cell.length_a   1.000
_cell.length_b   1.000
_cell.length_c   1.000
_cell.angle_alpha   90.00
_cell.angle_beta   90.00
_cell.angle_gamma   90.00
#
_symmetry.space_group_name_H-M   'P 1'
#
loop_
_entity.id
_entity.type
_entity.pdbx_description
1 polymer ?
#
loop_
_entity_poly.entity_id
_entity_poly.type
_entity_poly.pdbx_seq_one_letter_code
_entity_poly.pdbx_strand_id
1 'polypeptide(L)'
;MISRAPRKISRLAIPQPWSPADATEIINEIAESEFTLHLTDHAKERLEERSLTVGDVLHLLKKGFVYEEAQESTRKAWFKYCMDGVTPNSENRTLRVIVLPCVTPKKELKIITVMWRDEDR
;
A
#
# COMPACT_ATOMS: atom_id res chain seq x y z
N MET A 1 -8.07 -12.99 41.01
CA MET A 1 -7.14 -13.16 39.86
C MET A 1 -7.71 -12.39 38.69
N ILE A 2 -7.06 -11.29 38.27
CA ILE A 2 -7.50 -10.53 37.10
C ILE A 2 -6.88 -11.22 35.88
N SER A 3 -7.69 -11.99 35.16
CA SER A 3 -7.33 -12.55 33.86
C SER A 3 -7.12 -11.40 32.87
N ARG A 4 -5.86 -11.14 32.51
CA ARG A 4 -5.54 -10.22 31.41
C ARG A 4 -5.85 -10.95 30.12
N ALA A 5 -6.78 -10.42 29.33
CA ALA A 5 -7.00 -10.85 27.96
C ALA A 5 -5.65 -10.86 27.20
N PRO A 6 -5.41 -11.83 26.30
CA PRO A 6 -4.18 -11.87 25.53
C PRO A 6 -4.05 -10.56 24.74
N ARG A 7 -2.91 -9.86 24.88
CA ARG A 7 -2.60 -8.70 24.05
C ARG A 7 -2.59 -9.17 22.60
N LYS A 8 -3.49 -8.65 21.76
CA LYS A 8 -3.40 -8.84 20.31
C LYS A 8 -1.99 -8.43 19.88
N ILE A 9 -1.24 -9.35 19.29
CA ILE A 9 0.05 -9.02 18.67
C ILE A 9 -0.26 -8.01 17.56
N SER A 10 0.42 -6.87 17.57
CA SER A 10 0.26 -5.87 16.50
C SER A 10 0.70 -6.50 15.18
N ARG A 11 -0.15 -6.43 14.14
CA ARG A 11 0.15 -6.98 12.81
C ARG A 11 1.40 -6.36 12.18
N LEU A 12 1.79 -5.16 12.63
CA LEU A 12 3.04 -4.49 12.22
C LEU A 12 4.31 -5.25 12.66
N ALA A 13 4.21 -6.20 13.57
CA ALA A 13 5.34 -7.03 14.00
C ALA A 13 5.61 -8.22 13.05
N ILE A 14 4.75 -8.47 12.07
CA ILE A 14 4.93 -9.54 11.08
C ILE A 14 6.09 -9.15 10.14
N PRO A 15 7.15 -9.96 10.01
CA PRO A 15 8.25 -9.67 9.11
C PRO A 15 7.81 -9.81 7.64
N GLN A 16 8.39 -8.98 6.76
CA GLN A 16 8.22 -9.13 5.31
C GLN A 16 9.06 -10.31 4.78
N PRO A 17 8.68 -10.95 3.66
CA PRO A 17 7.51 -10.64 2.83
C PRO A 17 6.18 -11.03 3.48
N TRP A 18 5.17 -10.19 3.31
CA TRP A 18 3.81 -10.48 3.77
C TRP A 18 3.04 -11.27 2.72
N SER A 19 2.10 -12.12 3.17
CA SER A 19 1.10 -12.69 2.27
C SER A 19 0.20 -11.58 1.71
N PRO A 20 -0.50 -11.80 0.58
CA PRO A 20 -1.43 -10.79 0.03
C PRO A 20 -2.50 -10.35 1.05
N ALA A 21 -3.01 -11.27 1.87
CA ALA A 21 -3.97 -10.98 2.92
C ALA A 21 -3.35 -10.09 4.02
N ASP A 22 -2.17 -10.45 4.53
CA ASP A 22 -1.47 -9.66 5.56
C ASP A 22 -1.09 -8.28 5.02
N ALA A 23 -0.58 -8.20 3.78
CA ALA A 23 -0.21 -6.94 3.15
C ALA A 23 -1.41 -6.00 3.03
N THR A 24 -2.56 -6.53 2.59
CA THR A 24 -3.82 -5.77 2.52
C THR A 24 -4.16 -5.17 3.87
N GLU A 25 -4.20 -6.00 4.91
CA GLU A 25 -4.60 -5.57 6.25
C GLU A 25 -3.60 -4.58 6.86
N ILE A 26 -2.31 -4.85 6.75
CA ILE A 26 -1.25 -4.02 7.33
C ILE A 26 -1.17 -2.66 6.63
N ILE A 27 -1.22 -2.61 5.29
CA ILE A 27 -1.15 -1.34 4.56
C ILE A 27 -2.39 -0.49 4.85
N ASN A 28 -3.57 -1.10 4.89
CA ASN A 28 -4.81 -0.40 5.29
C ASN A 28 -4.70 0.14 6.72
N GLU A 29 -4.18 -0.64 7.68
CA GLU A 29 -3.96 -0.19 9.07
C GLU A 29 -2.96 0.98 9.15
N ILE A 30 -1.89 0.95 8.34
CA ILE A 30 -0.93 2.07 8.26
C ILE A 30 -1.65 3.32 7.75
N ALA A 31 -2.41 3.20 6.67
CA ALA A 31 -3.06 4.31 5.98
C ALA A 31 -4.21 4.95 6.79
N GLU A 32 -4.80 4.21 7.73
CA GLU A 32 -5.79 4.73 8.70
C GLU A 32 -5.14 5.43 9.92
N SER A 33 -3.83 5.26 10.11
CA SER A 33 -3.06 5.90 11.19
C SER A 33 -2.24 7.11 10.70
N GLU A 34 -1.43 7.70 11.58
CA GLU A 34 -0.43 8.69 11.17
C GLU A 34 0.75 7.99 10.47
N PHE A 35 1.06 8.41 9.24
CA PHE A 35 2.16 7.87 8.45
C PHE A 35 2.72 8.93 7.50
N THR A 36 3.94 8.70 7.00
CA THR A 36 4.53 9.54 5.95
C THR A 36 4.32 8.90 4.58
N LEU A 37 3.70 9.63 3.66
CA LEU A 37 3.58 9.22 2.26
C LEU A 37 4.75 9.79 1.45
N HIS A 38 5.44 8.93 0.69
CA HIS A 38 6.47 9.33 -0.27
C HIS A 38 6.03 8.96 -1.68
N LEU A 39 6.01 9.93 -2.60
CA LEU A 39 5.77 9.70 -4.02
C LEU A 39 7.09 9.86 -4.79
N THR A 40 7.44 8.87 -5.61
CA THR A 40 8.50 9.05 -6.62
C THR A 40 8.08 10.08 -7.65
N ASP A 41 9.04 10.71 -8.34
CA ASP A 41 8.71 11.65 -9.42
C ASP A 41 7.94 10.95 -10.55
N HIS A 42 8.33 9.71 -10.88
CA HIS A 42 7.57 8.85 -11.77
C HIS A 42 6.11 8.67 -11.34
N ALA A 43 5.83 8.42 -10.05
CA ALA A 43 4.46 8.27 -9.57
C ALA A 43 3.65 9.58 -9.68
N LYS A 44 4.29 10.74 -9.48
CA LYS A 44 3.63 12.05 -9.66
C LYS A 44 3.25 12.28 -11.12
N GLU A 45 4.16 12.02 -12.04
CA GLU A 45 3.91 12.10 -13.48
C GLU A 45 2.76 11.18 -13.90
N ARG A 46 2.76 9.92 -13.42
CA ARG A 46 1.69 8.96 -13.74
C ARG A 46 0.31 9.40 -13.23
N LEU A 47 0.25 10.08 -12.07
CA LEU A 47 -0.99 10.64 -11.54
C LEU A 47 -1.51 11.76 -12.44
N GLU A 48 -0.65 12.68 -12.83
CA GLU A 48 -1.00 13.82 -13.69
C GLU A 48 -1.52 13.35 -15.06
N GLU A 49 -0.81 12.43 -15.72
CA GLU A 49 -1.23 11.83 -17.00
C GLU A 49 -2.62 11.18 -16.96
N ARG A 50 -3.02 10.68 -15.79
CA ARG A 50 -4.29 9.97 -15.58
C ARG A 50 -5.37 10.86 -14.97
N SER A 51 -5.10 12.15 -14.79
CA SER A 51 -5.99 13.09 -14.09
C SER A 51 -6.39 12.60 -12.68
N LEU A 52 -5.47 11.88 -12.01
CA LEU A 52 -5.65 11.35 -10.67
C LEU A 52 -4.98 12.24 -9.63
N THR A 53 -5.46 12.16 -8.40
CA THR A 53 -4.92 12.95 -7.28
C THR A 53 -4.21 12.06 -6.26
N VAL A 54 -3.44 12.69 -5.36
CA VAL A 54 -2.92 12.00 -4.16
C VAL A 54 -4.08 11.47 -3.29
N GLY A 55 -5.25 12.13 -3.34
CA GLY A 55 -6.45 11.65 -2.65
C GLY A 55 -6.90 10.27 -3.13
N ASP A 56 -6.75 9.96 -4.41
CA ASP A 56 -7.04 8.64 -4.97
C ASP A 56 -6.09 7.57 -4.44
N VAL A 57 -4.78 7.90 -4.38
CA VAL A 57 -3.78 7.01 -3.77
C VAL A 57 -4.10 6.75 -2.30
N LEU A 58 -4.42 7.80 -1.53
CA LEU A 58 -4.78 7.66 -0.11
C LEU A 58 -6.07 6.85 0.08
N HIS A 59 -7.06 7.02 -0.80
CA HIS A 59 -8.27 6.22 -0.78
C HIS A 59 -7.95 4.74 -1.02
N LEU A 60 -7.14 4.47 -2.04
CA LEU A 60 -6.72 3.12 -2.40
C LEU A 60 -5.91 2.45 -1.29
N LEU A 61 -4.97 3.16 -0.65
CA LEU A 61 -4.19 2.65 0.47
C LEU A 61 -5.04 2.29 1.69
N LYS A 62 -6.26 2.86 1.84
CA LYS A 62 -7.17 2.60 2.96
C LYS A 62 -8.20 1.50 2.68
N LYS A 63 -8.55 1.30 1.40
CA LYS A 63 -9.73 0.51 0.99
C LYS A 63 -9.43 -0.51 -0.11
N GLY A 64 -8.26 -0.44 -0.73
CA GLY A 64 -7.81 -1.39 -1.74
C GLY A 64 -7.35 -2.71 -1.12
N PHE A 65 -6.89 -3.60 -1.99
CA PHE A 65 -6.42 -4.93 -1.64
C PHE A 65 -5.18 -5.32 -2.43
N VAL A 66 -4.35 -6.17 -1.82
CA VAL A 66 -3.24 -6.85 -2.47
C VAL A 66 -3.69 -8.24 -2.85
N TYR A 67 -3.57 -8.58 -4.13
CA TYR A 67 -3.85 -9.91 -4.64
C TYR A 67 -2.58 -10.68 -5.03
N GLU A 68 -1.58 -9.98 -5.53
CA GLU A 68 -0.32 -10.57 -5.97
C GLU A 68 0.64 -10.79 -4.80
N GLU A 69 1.48 -11.81 -4.93
CA GLU A 69 2.58 -12.07 -4.00
C GLU A 69 3.57 -10.91 -3.95
N ALA A 70 4.24 -10.78 -2.80
CA ALA A 70 5.26 -9.77 -2.58
C ALA A 70 6.39 -9.88 -3.62
N GLN A 71 6.86 -8.73 -4.11
CA GLN A 71 7.94 -8.68 -5.08
C GLN A 71 9.16 -7.99 -4.49
N GLU A 72 10.34 -8.59 -4.65
CA GLU A 72 11.57 -7.96 -4.17
C GLU A 72 11.79 -6.60 -4.83
N SER A 73 12.20 -5.64 -4.01
CA SER A 73 12.71 -4.37 -4.48
C SER A 73 14.16 -4.49 -4.93
N THR A 74 14.67 -3.46 -5.60
CA THR A 74 16.09 -3.39 -5.97
C THR A 74 17.00 -3.35 -4.73
N ARG A 75 16.48 -2.86 -3.59
CA ARG A 75 17.13 -2.97 -2.29
C ARG A 75 16.78 -4.32 -1.66
N LYS A 76 17.80 -5.13 -1.34
CA LYS A 76 17.64 -6.42 -0.66
C LYS A 76 16.81 -6.28 0.62
N ALA A 77 15.98 -7.29 0.89
CA ALA A 77 15.09 -7.37 2.05
C ALA A 77 13.98 -6.30 2.13
N TRP A 78 13.67 -5.65 1.01
CA TRP A 78 12.54 -4.72 0.88
C TRP A 78 11.58 -5.27 -0.16
N PHE A 79 10.28 -5.22 0.12
CA PHE A 79 9.27 -5.79 -0.75
C PHE A 79 8.28 -4.74 -1.23
N LYS A 80 7.82 -4.92 -2.47
CA LYS A 80 6.79 -4.15 -3.14
C LYS A 80 5.51 -4.97 -3.15
N TYR A 81 4.38 -4.29 -3.04
CA TYR A 81 3.06 -4.89 -3.09
C TYR A 81 2.21 -4.15 -4.13
N CYS A 82 1.44 -4.90 -4.91
CA CYS A 82 0.50 -4.36 -5.87
C CYS A 82 -0.85 -4.18 -5.17
N MET A 83 -1.25 -2.95 -4.88
CA MET A 83 -2.59 -2.64 -4.37
C MET A 83 -3.53 -2.25 -5.50
N ASP A 84 -4.67 -2.92 -5.57
CA ASP A 84 -5.71 -2.71 -6.56
C ASP A 84 -7.02 -2.22 -5.90
N GLY A 85 -7.82 -1.48 -6.66
CA GLY A 85 -9.12 -1.00 -6.21
C GLY A 85 -9.69 0.13 -7.07
N VAL A 86 -10.89 0.57 -6.72
CA VAL A 86 -11.59 1.68 -7.38
C VAL A 86 -11.54 2.89 -6.44
N THR A 87 -11.35 4.07 -6.99
CA THR A 87 -11.32 5.34 -6.24
C THR A 87 -12.40 6.30 -6.77
N PRO A 88 -12.77 7.36 -6.03
CA PRO A 88 -13.79 8.31 -6.49
C PRO A 88 -13.53 8.90 -7.88
N ASN A 89 -12.26 9.18 -8.23
CA ASN A 89 -11.90 9.74 -9.54
C ASN A 89 -11.45 8.68 -10.55
N SER A 90 -11.70 7.39 -10.29
CA SER A 90 -11.28 6.31 -11.19
C SER A 90 -12.28 5.96 -12.30
N GLU A 91 -13.47 6.57 -12.29
CA GLU A 91 -14.53 6.31 -13.28
C GLU A 91 -14.85 4.82 -13.45
N ASN A 92 -14.88 4.07 -12.34
CA ASN A 92 -15.06 2.61 -12.27
C ASN A 92 -13.93 1.77 -12.89
N ARG A 93 -12.82 2.38 -13.32
CA ARG A 93 -11.61 1.65 -13.70
C ARG A 93 -10.87 1.22 -12.44
N THR A 94 -10.23 0.05 -12.51
CA THR A 94 -9.40 -0.42 -11.40
C THR A 94 -8.06 0.27 -11.45
N LEU A 95 -7.77 1.08 -10.43
CA LEU A 95 -6.47 1.67 -10.20
C LEU A 95 -5.55 0.64 -9.52
N ARG A 96 -4.28 0.65 -9.95
CA ARG A 96 -3.20 -0.13 -9.36
C ARG A 96 -2.11 0.80 -8.86
N VAL A 97 -1.64 0.54 -7.64
CA VAL A 97 -0.53 1.25 -7.02
C VAL A 97 0.52 0.25 -6.55
N ILE A 98 1.77 0.48 -6.93
CA ILE A 98 2.89 -0.28 -6.40
C ILE A 98 3.42 0.45 -5.16
N VAL A 99 3.20 -0.16 -3.99
CA VAL A 99 3.59 0.40 -2.69
C VAL A 99 4.73 -0.40 -2.08
N LEU A 100 5.67 0.33 -1.49
CA LEU A 100 6.78 -0.20 -0.72
C LEU A 100 6.63 0.31 0.72
N PRO A 101 6.17 -0.55 1.65
CA PRO A 101 5.94 -0.17 3.04
C PRO A 101 7.21 -0.34 3.89
N CYS A 102 7.49 0.66 4.72
CA CYS A 102 8.48 0.63 5.78
C CYS A 102 7.76 0.85 7.11
N VAL A 103 7.81 -0.12 8.03
CA VAL A 103 7.04 -0.08 9.29
C VAL A 103 7.90 0.18 10.53
N THR A 104 9.23 0.17 10.38
CA THR A 104 10.17 0.29 11.50
C THR A 104 11.33 1.23 11.12
N PRO A 105 11.67 2.25 11.93
CA PRO A 105 11.04 2.67 13.19
C PRO A 105 9.80 3.56 13.03
N LYS A 106 9.49 4.01 11.81
CA LYS A 106 8.34 4.86 11.49
C LYS A 106 7.48 4.17 10.43
N LYS A 107 6.20 4.55 10.39
CA LYS A 107 5.27 4.12 9.35
C LYS A 107 5.44 5.02 8.13
N GLU A 108 6.01 4.47 7.07
CA GLU A 108 6.23 5.16 5.81
C GLU A 108 5.72 4.29 4.65
N LEU A 109 5.01 4.90 3.71
CA LEU A 109 4.55 4.25 2.49
C LEU A 109 5.17 4.97 1.29
N LYS A 110 6.02 4.27 0.55
CA LYS A 110 6.58 4.79 -0.70
C LYS A 110 5.80 4.25 -1.90
N ILE A 111 5.25 5.16 -2.68
CA ILE A 111 4.57 4.86 -3.93
C ILE A 111 5.58 4.88 -5.07
N ILE A 112 5.73 3.75 -5.74
CA ILE A 112 6.70 3.58 -6.82
C ILE A 112 6.10 3.99 -8.16
N THR A 113 4.87 3.55 -8.44
CA THR A 113 4.12 3.89 -9.64
C THR A 113 2.61 3.75 -9.41
N VAL A 114 1.85 4.40 -10.27
CA VAL A 114 0.39 4.39 -10.32
C VAL A 114 0.01 4.08 -11.76
N MET A 115 -0.85 3.09 -11.97
CA MET A 115 -1.24 2.65 -13.31
C MET A 115 -2.68 2.13 -13.30
N TRP A 116 -3.33 2.08 -14.46
CA TRP A 116 -4.58 1.34 -14.55
C TRP A 116 -4.28 -0.15 -14.59
N ARG A 117 -5.14 -0.98 -13.99
CA ARG A 117 -4.91 -2.43 -13.93
C ARG A 117 -4.96 -3.11 -15.31
N ASP A 118 -5.64 -2.49 -16.26
CA ASP A 118 -5.73 -2.93 -17.66
C ASP A 118 -4.54 -2.48 -18.52
N GLU A 119 -3.60 -1.71 -17.96
CA GLU A 119 -2.34 -1.38 -18.61
C GLU A 119 -1.32 -2.51 -18.40
N ASP A 120 -0.64 -2.94 -19.47
CA ASP A 120 0.45 -3.89 -19.38
C ASP A 120 1.63 -3.35 -18.55
N ARG A 121 2.33 -4.26 -17.89
CA ARG A 121 3.38 -3.98 -16.89
C ARG A 121 4.80 -3.97 -17.47
#